data_AF-A0AAV5SSH0-F1
#
_entry.id   AF-A0AAV5SSH0-F1
#
_cell.length_a   1.000
_cell.length_b   1.000
_cell.length_c   1.000
_cell.angle_alpha   90.00
_cell.angle_beta   90.00
_cell.angle_gamma   90.00
#
_symmetry.space_group_name_H-M   'P 1'
#
loop_
_entity.id
_entity.type
_entity.pdbx_description
1 polymer ?
#
loop_
_entity_poly.entity_id
_entity_poly.type
_entity_poly.pdbx_seq_one_letter_code
_entity_poly.pdbx_strand_id
1 'polypeptide(L)'
;MITNDHSPESIRIIAKNTVIKFLHIELHGSNESHREIYYLIPEMDFTFLHLESQTFYRSQFLGGMMEDSFFLDLTRACKCLYLTTSESEMIEKITPEALYQVYKNRTEGSTKFRTLRINSSIKLGTVVAFLRHIGIIYTNGSFYSNRDFEVYKRGVNNNAEYAIFDGFLETIFHNDHGVEFRKFTLKLHESQDSLEKAKNREGFVKVNVSPA
;
A
#
# COMPACT_ATOMS: atom_id res chain seq x y z
N MET A 1 6.11 -16.13 -15.00
CA MET A 1 5.69 -17.25 -14.14
C MET A 1 6.95 -18.04 -13.81
N ILE A 2 7.45 -17.94 -12.59
CA ILE A 2 8.55 -18.79 -12.10
C ILE A 2 7.87 -20.05 -11.56
N THR A 3 7.92 -21.16 -12.29
CA THR A 3 7.47 -22.47 -11.80
C THR A 3 8.56 -23.08 -10.92
N ASN A 4 8.20 -24.05 -10.08
CA ASN A 4 9.06 -24.72 -9.08
C ASN A 4 10.37 -25.38 -9.61
N ASP A 5 10.75 -25.16 -10.87
CA ASP A 5 11.89 -25.79 -11.54
C ASP A 5 13.18 -24.95 -11.47
N HIS A 6 13.14 -23.76 -10.88
CA HIS A 6 14.31 -22.89 -10.76
C HIS A 6 14.91 -22.91 -9.36
N SER A 7 16.19 -23.24 -9.26
CA SER A 7 16.93 -23.12 -8.01
C SER A 7 16.95 -21.64 -7.54
N PRO A 8 16.92 -21.37 -6.22
CA PRO A 8 17.06 -20.01 -5.69
C PRO A 8 18.29 -19.27 -6.24
N GLU A 9 19.38 -19.99 -6.53
CA GLU A 9 20.59 -19.45 -7.12
C GLU A 9 20.38 -18.90 -8.54
N SER A 10 19.60 -19.60 -9.36
CA SER A 10 19.22 -19.13 -10.70
C SER A 10 18.42 -17.82 -10.62
N ILE A 11 17.54 -17.71 -9.62
CA ILE A 11 16.75 -16.50 -9.37
C ILE A 11 17.66 -15.34 -8.90
N ARG A 12 18.64 -15.61 -8.03
CA ARG A 12 19.66 -14.61 -7.62
C ARG A 12 20.48 -14.10 -8.81
N ILE A 13 20.84 -14.96 -9.76
CA ILE A 13 21.59 -14.56 -10.95
C ILE A 13 20.75 -13.62 -11.83
N ILE A 14 19.48 -13.94 -12.04
CA ILE A 14 18.55 -13.08 -12.81
C ILE A 14 18.35 -11.75 -12.10
N ALA A 15 18.13 -11.77 -10.78
CA ALA A 15 17.96 -10.59 -9.93
C ALA A 15 19.08 -9.55 -10.10
N LYS A 16 20.34 -10.00 -10.05
CA LYS A 16 21.51 -9.11 -10.05
C LYS A 16 21.80 -8.45 -11.40
N ASN A 17 21.28 -9.00 -12.49
CA ASN A 17 21.66 -8.61 -13.85
C ASN A 17 20.52 -8.01 -14.67
N THR A 18 19.35 -7.77 -14.08
CA THR A 18 18.17 -7.34 -14.84
C THR A 18 17.31 -6.37 -14.04
N VAL A 19 16.88 -5.28 -14.69
CA VAL A 19 15.75 -4.48 -14.22
C VAL A 19 14.48 -5.16 -14.67
N ILE A 20 13.70 -5.67 -13.73
CA ILE A 20 12.46 -6.39 -14.03
C ILE A 20 11.32 -5.37 -14.09
N LYS A 21 10.76 -5.17 -15.30
CA LYS A 21 9.65 -4.21 -15.48
C LYS A 21 8.41 -4.59 -14.67
N PHE A 22 8.06 -5.87 -14.66
CA PHE A 22 6.87 -6.38 -13.99
C PHE A 22 7.17 -7.76 -13.41
N LEU A 23 6.94 -7.92 -12.12
CA LEU A 23 6.93 -9.22 -11.46
C LEU A 23 5.60 -9.40 -10.73
N HIS A 24 4.90 -10.48 -11.08
CA HIS A 24 3.74 -10.97 -10.34
C HIS A 24 4.14 -12.29 -9.68
N ILE A 25 3.94 -12.35 -8.38
CA ILE A 25 4.24 -13.52 -7.56
C ILE A 25 2.97 -13.95 -6.87
N GLU A 26 2.50 -15.13 -7.24
CA GLU A 26 1.45 -15.82 -6.52
C GLU A 26 2.09 -16.68 -5.42
N LEU A 27 1.71 -16.42 -4.19
CA LEU A 27 2.27 -17.07 -3.02
C LEU A 27 1.47 -18.33 -2.71
N HIS A 28 1.93 -19.46 -3.24
CA HIS A 28 1.33 -20.77 -3.02
C HIS A 28 2.22 -21.60 -2.09
N GLY A 29 1.68 -22.01 -0.95
CA GLY A 29 2.41 -22.88 -0.01
C GLY A 29 3.28 -22.13 0.99
N SER A 30 3.87 -22.88 1.93
CA SER A 30 4.60 -22.32 3.08
C SER A 30 5.85 -23.11 3.42
N ASN A 31 6.42 -23.82 2.44
CA ASN A 31 7.66 -24.57 2.65
C ASN A 31 8.87 -23.62 2.66
N GLU A 32 10.02 -24.14 3.09
CA GLU A 32 11.26 -23.38 3.26
C GLU A 32 11.75 -22.75 1.95
N SER A 33 11.68 -23.47 0.84
CA SER A 33 12.10 -22.96 -0.49
C SER A 33 11.29 -21.74 -0.94
N HIS A 34 10.00 -21.67 -0.63
CA HIS A 34 9.20 -20.47 -0.93
C HIS A 34 9.70 -19.28 -0.11
N ARG A 35 9.99 -19.48 1.18
CA ARG A 35 10.53 -18.41 2.05
C ARG A 35 11.86 -17.89 1.52
N GLU A 36 12.76 -18.77 1.09
CA GLU A 36 14.05 -18.37 0.51
C GLU A 36 13.87 -17.45 -0.68
N ILE A 37 12.99 -17.80 -1.64
CA ILE A 37 12.70 -16.98 -2.81
C ILE A 37 12.18 -15.60 -2.40
N TYR A 38 11.33 -15.53 -1.37
CA TYR A 38 10.76 -14.25 -0.95
C TYR A 38 11.78 -13.32 -0.30
N TYR A 39 12.76 -13.87 0.43
CA TYR A 39 13.87 -13.06 0.94
C TYR A 39 14.78 -12.51 -0.17
N LEU A 40 14.72 -13.06 -1.39
CA LEU A 40 15.44 -12.49 -2.54
C LEU A 40 14.72 -11.30 -3.17
N ILE A 41 13.40 -11.17 -2.99
CA ILE A 41 12.62 -10.13 -3.66
C ILE A 41 13.16 -8.73 -3.33
N PRO A 42 13.47 -8.37 -2.08
CA PRO A 42 13.98 -7.04 -1.80
C PRO A 42 15.39 -6.78 -2.35
N GLU A 43 16.14 -7.82 -2.73
CA GLU A 43 17.44 -7.69 -3.39
C GLU A 43 17.32 -7.31 -4.90
N MET A 44 16.11 -7.32 -5.45
CA MET A 44 15.83 -7.07 -6.87
C MET A 44 15.38 -5.63 -7.14
N ASP A 45 15.61 -5.14 -8.37
CA ASP A 45 15.08 -3.86 -8.84
C ASP A 45 13.85 -4.06 -9.73
N PHE A 46 12.69 -3.60 -9.25
CA PHE A 46 11.43 -3.66 -9.99
C PHE A 46 10.90 -2.29 -10.40
N THR A 47 10.29 -2.22 -11.58
CA THR A 47 9.33 -1.15 -11.84
C THR A 47 8.00 -1.45 -11.14
N PHE A 48 7.49 -2.66 -11.29
CA PHE A 48 6.22 -3.07 -10.69
C PHE A 48 6.34 -4.45 -10.03
N LEU A 49 5.91 -4.52 -8.77
CA LEU A 49 5.82 -5.75 -7.99
C LEU A 49 4.37 -5.94 -7.51
N HIS A 50 3.78 -7.07 -7.87
CA HIS A 50 2.47 -7.49 -7.36
C HIS A 50 2.62 -8.81 -6.62
N LEU A 51 2.35 -8.77 -5.33
CA LEU A 51 2.29 -9.92 -4.44
C LEU A 51 0.84 -10.27 -4.20
N GLU A 52 0.49 -11.52 -4.48
CA GLU A 52 -0.87 -12.02 -4.35
C GLU A 52 -0.87 -13.30 -3.53
N SER A 53 -1.69 -13.38 -2.48
CA SER A 53 -1.98 -14.65 -1.80
C SER A 53 -3.38 -15.10 -2.14
N GLN A 54 -3.48 -16.29 -2.74
CA GLN A 54 -4.74 -16.90 -3.17
C GLN A 54 -5.21 -18.03 -2.23
N THR A 55 -4.52 -18.29 -1.10
CA THR A 55 -4.82 -19.48 -0.30
C THR A 55 -5.99 -19.27 0.67
N PHE A 56 -7.15 -19.82 0.32
CA PHE A 56 -8.35 -19.92 1.18
C PHE A 56 -8.12 -20.65 2.53
N TYR A 57 -7.00 -21.35 2.70
CA TYR A 57 -6.74 -22.25 3.85
C TYR A 57 -5.49 -21.92 4.69
N ARG A 58 -4.74 -20.86 4.41
CA ARG A 58 -3.55 -20.47 5.22
C ARG A 58 -3.38 -18.95 5.30
N SER A 59 -4.25 -18.33 6.07
CA SER A 59 -4.27 -16.90 6.43
C SER A 59 -3.03 -16.35 7.15
N GLN A 60 -1.98 -17.15 7.32
CA GLN A 60 -0.79 -16.77 8.07
C GLN A 60 0.42 -16.46 7.19
N PHE A 61 0.35 -16.67 5.86
CA PHE A 61 1.57 -16.55 5.05
C PHE A 61 1.95 -15.09 4.78
N LEU A 62 1.10 -14.33 4.06
CA LEU A 62 1.35 -12.90 3.87
C LEU A 62 1.25 -12.14 5.20
N GLY A 63 0.24 -12.43 6.02
CA GLY A 63 0.11 -11.83 7.35
C GLY A 63 1.30 -12.14 8.26
N GLY A 64 1.94 -13.30 8.12
CA GLY A 64 3.12 -13.70 8.88
C GLY A 64 4.42 -13.12 8.33
N MET A 65 4.53 -12.94 7.02
CA MET A 65 5.76 -12.48 6.37
C MET A 65 5.83 -10.95 6.23
N MET A 66 4.68 -10.27 6.12
CA MET A 66 4.58 -8.82 5.89
C MET A 66 4.81 -8.01 7.17
N GLU A 67 5.94 -8.26 7.82
CA GLU A 67 6.47 -7.41 8.88
C GLU A 67 6.96 -6.09 8.30
N ASP A 68 7.00 -5.05 9.14
CA ASP A 68 7.39 -3.70 8.72
C ASP A 68 8.72 -3.65 7.98
N SER A 69 9.73 -4.39 8.44
CA SER A 69 11.05 -4.45 7.80
C SER A 69 10.95 -4.94 6.37
N PHE A 70 10.33 -6.11 6.17
CA PHE A 70 10.13 -6.70 4.85
C PHE A 70 9.28 -5.80 3.95
N PHE A 71 8.16 -5.27 4.46
CA PHE A 71 7.31 -4.33 3.74
C PHE A 71 8.10 -3.09 3.26
N LEU A 72 8.89 -2.49 4.16
CA LEU A 72 9.70 -1.32 3.82
C LEU A 72 10.78 -1.68 2.79
N ASP A 73 11.42 -2.85 2.90
CA ASP A 73 12.39 -3.30 1.92
C ASP A 73 11.75 -3.49 0.53
N LEU A 74 10.54 -4.04 0.45
CA LEU A 74 9.78 -4.11 -0.81
C LEU A 74 9.53 -2.72 -1.42
N THR A 75 9.19 -1.72 -0.60
CA THR A 75 8.98 -0.35 -1.11
C THR A 75 10.24 0.31 -1.64
N ARG A 76 11.43 -0.11 -1.18
CA ARG A 76 12.73 0.36 -1.70
C ARG A 76 13.09 -0.35 -3.01
N ALA A 77 12.75 -1.63 -3.10
CA ALA A 77 13.05 -2.48 -4.25
C ALA A 77 12.27 -2.08 -5.52
N CYS A 78 11.04 -1.59 -5.39
CA CYS A 78 10.14 -1.33 -6.52
C CYS A 78 9.74 0.14 -6.72
N LYS A 79 9.17 0.49 -7.89
CA LYS A 79 8.43 1.77 -8.06
C LYS A 79 6.96 1.65 -7.69
N CYS A 80 6.35 0.50 -7.94
CA CYS A 80 4.95 0.22 -7.64
C CYS A 80 4.83 -1.10 -6.89
N LEU A 81 4.19 -1.09 -5.70
CA LEU A 81 3.93 -2.26 -4.88
C LEU A 81 2.42 -2.48 -4.76
N TYR A 82 1.97 -3.65 -5.20
CA TYR A 82 0.58 -4.06 -5.16
C TYR A 82 0.49 -5.29 -4.27
N LEU A 83 -0.21 -5.18 -3.16
CA LEU A 83 -0.46 -6.27 -2.22
C LEU A 83 -1.94 -6.65 -2.33
N THR A 84 -2.20 -7.92 -2.64
CA THR A 84 -3.56 -8.47 -2.70
C THR A 84 -3.62 -9.74 -1.87
N THR A 85 -4.62 -9.84 -1.01
CA THR A 85 -4.96 -11.05 -0.25
C THR A 85 -6.41 -11.43 -0.55
N SER A 86 -6.84 -12.59 -0.07
CA SER A 86 -8.27 -12.93 -0.06
C SER A 86 -9.06 -11.90 0.77
N GLU A 87 -10.34 -11.69 0.43
CA GLU A 87 -11.19 -10.65 1.06
C GLU A 87 -11.37 -10.82 2.58
N SER A 88 -11.13 -12.02 3.11
CA SER A 88 -11.20 -12.31 4.54
C SER A 88 -9.86 -12.19 5.28
N GLU A 89 -8.77 -11.89 4.58
CA GLU A 89 -7.44 -11.78 5.18
C GLU A 89 -7.05 -10.34 5.46
N MET A 90 -6.68 -10.10 6.72
CA MET A 90 -6.24 -8.80 7.19
C MET A 90 -4.72 -8.73 7.22
N ILE A 91 -4.14 -7.65 6.69
CA ILE A 91 -2.70 -7.39 6.83
C ILE A 91 -2.47 -6.75 8.20
N GLU A 92 -2.27 -7.59 9.21
CA GLU A 92 -2.19 -7.11 10.61
C GLU A 92 -0.83 -6.57 11.01
N LYS A 93 0.23 -6.99 10.32
CA LYS A 93 1.61 -6.71 10.72
C LYS A 93 2.19 -5.41 10.17
N ILE A 94 1.54 -4.78 9.19
CA ILE A 94 1.94 -3.44 8.73
C ILE A 94 1.47 -2.43 9.77
N THR A 95 2.41 -1.76 10.42
CA THR A 95 2.13 -0.76 11.44
C THR A 95 1.84 0.63 10.83
N PRO A 96 1.18 1.52 11.60
CA PRO A 96 1.07 2.94 11.24
C PRO A 96 2.41 3.59 10.94
N GLU A 97 3.45 3.23 11.68
CA GLU A 97 4.81 3.76 11.56
C GLU A 97 5.42 3.36 10.22
N ALA A 98 5.24 2.11 9.79
CA ALA A 98 5.73 1.67 8.47
C ALA A 98 5.02 2.40 7.32
N LEU A 99 3.69 2.58 7.40
CA LEU A 99 2.96 3.40 6.42
C LEU A 99 3.46 4.85 6.41
N TYR A 100 3.74 5.41 7.59
CA TYR A 100 4.30 6.75 7.72
C TYR A 100 5.69 6.86 7.11
N GLN A 101 6.57 5.88 7.31
CA GLN A 101 7.89 5.86 6.67
C GLN A 101 7.77 5.84 5.14
N VAL A 102 6.85 5.04 4.59
CA VAL A 102 6.59 5.03 3.15
C VAL A 102 6.11 6.39 2.65
N TYR A 103 5.19 7.03 3.37
CA TYR A 103 4.72 8.38 3.07
C TYR A 103 5.86 9.41 3.12
N LYS A 104 6.65 9.41 4.21
CA LYS A 104 7.74 10.35 4.46
C LYS A 104 8.82 10.25 3.39
N ASN A 105 9.26 9.02 3.09
CA ASN A 105 10.27 8.77 2.08
C ASN A 105 9.84 9.29 0.68
N ARG A 106 8.54 9.35 0.41
CA ARG A 106 8.01 9.94 -0.83
C ARG A 106 7.99 11.45 -0.80
N THR A 107 7.55 12.06 0.29
CA THR A 107 7.52 13.52 0.43
C THR A 107 8.92 14.12 0.40
N GLU A 108 9.93 13.40 0.90
CA GLU A 108 11.33 13.81 0.89
C GLU A 108 12.04 13.53 -0.45
N GLY A 109 11.38 12.85 -1.40
CA GLY A 109 11.98 12.50 -2.70
C GLY A 109 13.12 11.49 -2.61
N SER A 110 13.27 10.81 -1.48
CA SER A 110 14.39 9.89 -1.20
C SER A 110 14.24 8.52 -1.87
N THR A 111 13.17 8.30 -2.64
CA THR A 111 12.90 7.00 -3.29
C THR A 111 12.35 7.14 -4.70
N LYS A 112 12.56 6.09 -5.50
CA LYS A 112 11.88 5.86 -6.78
C LYS A 112 10.43 5.37 -6.62
N PHE A 113 9.97 5.11 -5.39
CA PHE A 113 8.66 4.53 -5.10
C PHE A 113 7.54 5.53 -5.39
N ARG A 114 6.57 5.13 -6.21
CA ARG A 114 5.48 5.96 -6.73
C ARG A 114 4.10 5.51 -6.31
N THR A 115 3.85 4.21 -6.25
CA THR A 115 2.50 3.68 -5.91
C THR A 115 2.57 2.52 -4.93
N LEU A 116 1.80 2.64 -3.84
CA LEU A 116 1.49 1.54 -2.94
C LEU A 116 -0.01 1.31 -3.09
N ARG A 117 -0.40 0.07 -3.36
CA ARG A 117 -1.80 -0.34 -3.34
C ARG A 117 -1.92 -1.60 -2.49
N ILE A 118 -2.70 -1.49 -1.43
CA ILE A 118 -3.10 -2.63 -0.60
C ILE A 118 -4.57 -2.87 -0.89
N ASN A 119 -4.85 -3.98 -1.56
CA ASN A 119 -6.18 -4.43 -1.94
C ASN A 119 -6.60 -5.59 -1.04
N SER A 120 -6.61 -5.30 0.27
CA SER A 120 -6.78 -6.21 1.38
C SER A 120 -7.32 -5.44 2.58
N SER A 121 -7.92 -6.13 3.55
CA SER A 121 -8.34 -5.49 4.79
C SER A 121 -7.15 -4.96 5.59
N ILE A 122 -7.22 -3.68 5.97
CA ILE A 122 -6.36 -3.05 6.97
C ILE A 122 -7.24 -2.57 8.13
N LYS A 123 -6.77 -2.78 9.36
CA LYS A 123 -7.42 -2.30 10.59
C LYS A 123 -7.69 -0.80 10.49
N LEU A 124 -8.92 -0.39 10.82
CA LEU A 124 -9.31 1.02 10.93
C LEU A 124 -8.33 1.80 11.83
N GLY A 125 -7.98 1.21 12.97
CA GLY A 125 -7.01 1.80 13.92
C GLY A 125 -5.64 2.07 13.30
N THR A 126 -5.16 1.21 12.39
CA THR A 126 -3.87 1.39 11.73
C THR A 126 -3.87 2.61 10.83
N VAL A 127 -4.88 2.75 9.98
CA VAL A 127 -5.00 3.91 9.08
C VAL A 127 -5.24 5.19 9.89
N VAL A 128 -6.06 5.17 10.93
CA VAL A 128 -6.29 6.34 11.80
C VAL A 128 -5.02 6.78 12.50
N ALA A 129 -4.23 5.84 13.02
CA ALA A 129 -2.94 6.15 13.62
C ALA A 129 -1.93 6.70 12.58
N PHE A 130 -1.93 6.17 11.36
CA PHE A 130 -1.13 6.71 10.26
C PHE A 130 -1.54 8.15 9.92
N LEU A 131 -2.85 8.45 9.85
CA LEU A 131 -3.35 9.80 9.61
C LEU A 131 -2.85 10.77 10.70
N ARG A 132 -2.83 10.34 11.96
CA ARG A 132 -2.27 11.15 13.06
C ARG A 132 -0.79 11.44 12.85
N HIS A 133 0.01 10.47 12.40
CA HIS A 133 1.44 10.67 12.10
C HIS A 133 1.68 11.74 11.02
N ILE A 134 0.78 11.89 10.05
CA ILE A 134 0.88 12.94 9.02
C ILE A 134 0.22 14.27 9.44
N GLY A 135 -0.36 14.36 10.64
CA GLY A 135 -0.96 15.57 11.19
C GLY A 135 -2.47 15.72 10.94
N ILE A 136 -3.18 14.62 10.63
CA ILE A 136 -4.63 14.60 10.41
C ILE A 136 -5.32 13.83 11.54
N ILE A 137 -6.27 14.47 12.20
CA ILE A 137 -7.18 13.82 13.13
C ILE A 137 -8.43 13.41 12.37
N TYR A 138 -8.72 12.10 12.34
CA TYR A 138 -9.98 11.56 11.83
C TYR A 138 -10.82 11.02 12.99
N THR A 139 -12.01 11.59 13.17
CA THR A 139 -12.94 11.17 14.22
C THR A 139 -14.38 11.40 13.76
N ASN A 140 -15.28 10.43 14.03
CA ASN A 140 -16.69 10.50 13.68
C ASN A 140 -16.98 10.89 12.22
N GLY A 141 -16.13 10.46 11.28
CA GLY A 141 -16.27 10.78 9.86
C GLY A 141 -15.80 12.17 9.44
N SER A 142 -15.29 12.97 10.38
CA SER A 142 -14.76 14.32 10.17
C SER A 142 -13.24 14.35 10.21
N PHE A 143 -12.67 15.34 9.53
CA PHE A 143 -11.22 15.56 9.41
C PHE A 143 -10.82 16.88 10.05
N TYR A 144 -9.75 16.85 10.84
CA TYR A 144 -9.16 18.04 11.44
C TYR A 144 -7.66 18.07 11.17
N SER A 145 -7.11 19.25 10.85
CA SER A 145 -5.69 19.46 10.61
C SER A 145 -5.33 20.94 10.69
N ASN A 146 -4.11 21.24 11.15
CA ASN A 146 -3.52 22.58 11.07
C ASN A 146 -2.67 22.79 9.81
N ARG A 147 -2.47 21.72 9.00
CA ARG A 147 -1.90 21.76 7.66
C ARG A 147 -3.00 21.83 6.60
N ASP A 148 -2.70 22.41 5.46
CA ASP A 148 -3.60 22.55 4.31
C ASP A 148 -3.68 21.23 3.51
N PHE A 149 -4.61 20.35 3.89
CA PHE A 149 -4.94 19.15 3.14
C PHE A 149 -6.25 19.32 2.40
N GLU A 150 -6.33 18.77 1.19
CA GLU A 150 -7.59 18.66 0.48
C GLU A 150 -8.16 17.24 0.64
N VAL A 151 -9.37 17.13 1.19
CA VAL A 151 -10.04 15.85 1.39
C VAL A 151 -11.26 15.78 0.49
N TYR A 152 -11.44 14.65 -0.17
CA TYR A 152 -12.60 14.36 -0.98
C TYR A 152 -13.21 13.03 -0.55
N LYS A 153 -14.52 12.90 -0.71
CA LYS A 153 -15.29 11.71 -0.35
C LYS A 153 -16.16 11.28 -1.52
N ARG A 154 -16.26 9.96 -1.73
CA ARG A 154 -17.25 9.33 -2.61
C ARG A 154 -18.01 8.25 -1.84
N GLY A 155 -19.32 8.15 -2.05
CA GLY A 155 -20.20 7.21 -1.36
C GLY A 155 -20.95 7.84 -0.18
N VAL A 156 -21.87 7.06 0.40
CA VAL A 156 -22.81 7.52 1.43
C VAL A 156 -22.54 6.86 2.78
N ASN A 157 -22.72 7.63 3.86
CA ASN A 157 -22.67 7.16 5.24
C ASN A 157 -21.36 6.40 5.57
N ASN A 158 -21.50 5.19 6.11
CA ASN A 158 -20.42 4.33 6.59
C ASN A 158 -19.75 3.51 5.49
N ASN A 159 -20.16 3.65 4.22
CA ASN A 159 -19.55 2.99 3.09
C ASN A 159 -19.01 4.07 2.13
N ALA A 160 -17.80 4.54 2.43
CA ALA A 160 -17.23 5.70 1.77
C ALA A 160 -15.75 5.53 1.45
N GLU A 161 -15.36 5.94 0.24
CA GLU A 161 -13.97 6.12 -0.16
C GLU A 161 -13.57 7.57 0.10
N TYR A 162 -12.43 7.75 0.78
CA TYR A 162 -11.83 9.05 1.03
C TYR A 162 -10.53 9.15 0.24
N ALA A 163 -10.29 10.33 -0.34
CA ALA A 163 -9.04 10.69 -0.98
C ALA A 163 -8.49 11.96 -0.30
N ILE A 164 -7.28 11.89 0.23
CA ILE A 164 -6.58 12.99 0.89
C ILE A 164 -5.40 13.38 0.02
N PHE A 165 -5.31 14.66 -0.31
CA PHE A 165 -4.22 15.23 -1.09
C PHE A 165 -3.32 16.10 -0.21
N ASP A 166 -2.02 15.83 -0.28
CA ASP A 166 -0.94 16.63 0.28
C ASP A 166 0.02 16.99 -0.85
N GLY A 167 -0.21 18.14 -1.48
CA GLY A 167 0.43 18.49 -2.74
C GLY A 167 0.14 17.43 -3.84
N PHE A 168 1.19 16.77 -4.32
CA PHE A 168 1.10 15.72 -5.35
C PHE A 168 0.85 14.32 -4.79
N LEU A 169 0.80 14.15 -3.47
CA LEU A 169 0.61 12.86 -2.83
C LEU A 169 -0.87 12.63 -2.52
N GLU A 170 -1.43 11.54 -3.06
CA GLU A 170 -2.80 11.08 -2.84
C GLU A 170 -2.79 9.87 -1.90
N THR A 171 -3.54 9.95 -0.80
CA THR A 171 -3.88 8.83 0.09
C THR A 171 -5.35 8.46 -0.12
N ILE A 172 -5.64 7.24 -0.53
CA ILE A 172 -7.00 6.72 -0.68
C ILE A 172 -7.24 5.61 0.32
N PHE A 173 -8.38 5.64 1.00
CA PHE A 173 -8.86 4.52 1.78
C PHE A 173 -10.38 4.37 1.73
N HIS A 174 -10.88 3.15 1.86
CA HIS A 174 -12.31 2.83 1.76
C HIS A 174 -12.86 2.31 3.07
N ASN A 175 -13.61 3.15 3.80
CA ASN A 175 -14.29 2.78 5.04
C ASN A 175 -15.44 1.82 4.73
N ASP A 176 -15.34 0.57 5.19
CA ASP A 176 -16.40 -0.44 5.07
C ASP A 176 -17.10 -0.63 6.42
N HIS A 177 -18.19 0.12 6.61
CA HIS A 177 -19.07 0.04 7.76
C HIS A 177 -18.42 0.33 9.13
N GLY A 178 -17.28 1.04 9.16
CA GLY A 178 -16.59 1.43 10.40
C GLY A 178 -15.84 0.30 11.09
N VAL A 179 -15.70 -0.87 10.44
CA VAL A 179 -14.98 -2.02 11.00
C VAL A 179 -13.56 -2.07 10.44
N GLU A 180 -13.43 -2.04 9.11
CA GLU A 180 -12.15 -2.21 8.40
C GLU A 180 -12.07 -1.35 7.14
N PHE A 181 -10.85 -1.15 6.65
CA PHE A 181 -10.60 -0.58 5.32
C PHE A 181 -10.26 -1.69 4.33
N ARG A 182 -11.08 -1.90 3.30
CA ARG A 182 -10.81 -2.93 2.26
C ARG A 182 -9.68 -2.57 1.30
N LYS A 183 -9.34 -1.29 1.26
CA LYS A 183 -8.37 -0.75 0.32
C LYS A 183 -7.65 0.42 0.94
N PHE A 184 -6.34 0.43 0.77
CA PHE A 184 -5.46 1.54 1.08
C PHE A 184 -4.55 1.80 -0.11
N THR A 185 -4.35 3.06 -0.48
CA THR A 185 -3.49 3.44 -1.59
C THR A 185 -2.72 4.70 -1.23
N LEU A 186 -1.41 4.69 -1.50
CA LEU A 186 -0.59 5.90 -1.54
C LEU A 186 -0.07 6.06 -2.96
N LYS A 187 -0.31 7.21 -3.58
CA LYS A 187 0.10 7.48 -4.95
C LYS A 187 0.72 8.88 -5.06
N LEU A 188 1.92 8.95 -5.62
CA LEU A 188 2.52 10.23 -6.02
C LEU A 188 2.16 10.52 -7.48
N HIS A 189 1.47 11.63 -7.72
CA HIS A 189 1.15 12.10 -9.06
C HIS A 189 2.40 12.66 -9.74
N GLU A 190 2.61 12.31 -11.01
CA GLU A 190 3.80 12.73 -11.77
C GLU A 190 3.65 14.10 -12.44
N SER A 191 2.42 14.63 -12.52
CA SER A 191 2.11 15.89 -13.19
C SER A 191 0.87 16.55 -12.61
N GLN A 192 0.76 17.88 -12.80
CA GLN A 192 -0.42 18.65 -12.37
C GLN A 192 -1.69 18.08 -13.01
N ASP A 193 -1.64 17.72 -14.30
CA ASP A 193 -2.77 17.09 -15.00
C ASP A 193 -3.22 15.79 -14.35
N SER A 194 -2.28 14.95 -13.88
CA SER A 194 -2.62 13.70 -13.19
C SER A 194 -3.29 13.97 -11.85
N LEU A 195 -2.82 14.99 -11.12
CA LEU A 195 -3.38 15.42 -9.84
C LEU A 195 -4.80 15.99 -10.03
N GLU A 196 -4.98 16.90 -10.99
CA GLU A 196 -6.29 17.50 -11.27
C GLU A 196 -7.31 16.46 -11.74
N LYS A 197 -6.91 15.50 -12.57
CA LYS A 197 -7.78 14.37 -12.95
C LYS A 197 -8.18 13.52 -11.74
N ALA A 198 -7.30 13.38 -10.74
CA ALA A 198 -7.61 12.63 -9.54
C ALA A 198 -8.55 13.39 -8.60
N LYS A 199 -8.37 14.71 -8.44
CA LYS A 199 -9.26 15.58 -7.66
C LYS A 199 -10.66 15.69 -8.27
N ASN A 200 -10.75 15.70 -9.60
CA ASN A 200 -12.01 15.77 -10.35
C ASN A 200 -12.58 14.40 -10.72
N ARG A 201 -12.19 13.33 -10.01
CA ARG A 201 -12.70 11.98 -10.25
C ARG A 201 -14.21 11.94 -9.98
N GLU A 202 -14.96 11.30 -10.88
CA GLU A 202 -16.41 11.22 -10.79
C GLU A 202 -16.90 10.71 -9.42
N GLY A 203 -17.90 11.40 -8.87
CA GLY A 203 -18.54 11.08 -7.59
C GLY A 203 -17.77 11.55 -6.35
N PHE A 204 -16.56 12.10 -6.49
CA PHE A 204 -15.86 12.71 -5.38
C PHE A 204 -16.38 14.13 -5.11
N VAL A 205 -16.70 14.40 -3.85
CA VAL A 205 -17.11 15.72 -3.35
C VAL A 205 -16.10 16.17 -2.31
N LYS A 206 -15.67 17.43 -2.39
CA LYS A 206 -14.72 18.02 -1.42
C LYS A 206 -15.36 18.05 -0.03
N VAL A 207 -14.59 17.65 0.98
CA VAL A 207 -14.97 17.61 2.39
C VAL A 207 -14.22 18.72 3.12
N ASN A 208 -14.89 19.37 4.07
CA ASN A 208 -14.27 20.38 4.90
C ASN A 208 -13.29 19.72 5.89
N VAL A 209 -12.06 20.26 5.93
CA VAL A 209 -11.07 19.95 6.96
C VAL A 209 -11.08 21.11 7.95
N SER A 210 -11.44 20.84 9.20
CA SER A 210 -11.47 21.87 10.25
C SER A 210 -10.09 22.05 10.89
N PRO A 211 -9.78 23.22 11.46
CA PRO A 211 -8.60 23.37 12.31
C PRO A 211 -8.62 22.37 13.48
N ALA A 212 -7.46 21.82 13.83
CA ALA A 212 -7.29 20.80 14.87
C ALA A 212 -6.89 21.42 16.22
#